data_AF-A0A850M7R5-F1
#
_entry.id   AF-A0A850M7R5-F1
#
_cell.length_a   1.000
_cell.length_b   1.000
_cell.length_c   1.000
_cell.angle_alpha   90.00
_cell.angle_beta   90.00
_cell.angle_gamma   90.00
#
_symmetry.space_group_name_H-M   'P 1'
#
loop_
_entity.id
_entity.type
_entity.pdbx_description
1 polymer ?
#
loop_
_entity_poly.entity_id
_entity_poly.type
_entity_poly.pdbx_seq_one_letter_code
_entity_poly.pdbx_strand_id
1 'polypeptide(L)'
;MSNRVQKKIVLKIFDKTPNDDELEEYAKKKKMNISKFSESSILLGEVWIGEELYGMLGLAREQWFDTTSFHPSYDLIKRITIRLHKKSGKTIGKLEERLIKELSLSDMGGKFPIFTATLRDFPFDIDLDRESDKLLFSMLTNTRRRVLDIFQITKKTLAIRSHFMVKRKFWDQRVAVINSKGGHKIEVKIFDEDLARNEYFIRFLILFSGSIKFHNEIESKLHHVTNALNDATLVIQPSKESLGIIASSRVTKLSGSAEAVFTEKKVKPEKAKKIKEPKAKKEKPKKEKPKKEKPKEKPVKKIKVEKPPKEVIVEKPPTRPRMKEAPKKPKKTVKLEPLDLEDSVKEITDMTEEQSTILEDVGISIVDDLLFIDPEVLADFIAEESITAEIIKEWQTTSKTRIDAKMKKAEAEKTKFLKKYEEKEKEHKLL
;
A
#
# COMPACT_ATOMS: atom_id res chain seq x y z
N MET A 1 0.03 7.95 -33.41
CA MET A 1 -0.98 7.52 -32.40
C MET A 1 -2.32 8.17 -32.72
N SER A 2 -3.41 7.41 -32.68
CA SER A 2 -4.74 7.96 -32.96
C SER A 2 -5.17 8.92 -31.84
N ASN A 3 -5.61 10.12 -32.20
CA ASN A 3 -6.27 11.06 -31.27
C ASN A 3 -7.74 10.68 -31.01
N ARG A 4 -8.19 9.53 -31.52
CA ARG A 4 -9.56 9.03 -31.34
C ARG A 4 -9.80 8.73 -29.87
N VAL A 5 -10.89 9.31 -29.34
CA VAL A 5 -11.35 9.02 -27.98
C VAL A 5 -11.99 7.64 -27.98
N GLN A 6 -11.44 6.71 -27.20
CA GLN A 6 -11.95 5.35 -27.04
C GLN A 6 -13.03 5.29 -25.96
N LYS A 7 -12.85 6.05 -24.88
CA LYS A 7 -13.85 6.16 -23.81
C LYS A 7 -13.89 7.58 -23.25
N LYS A 8 -15.12 8.06 -23.03
CA LYS A 8 -15.40 9.37 -22.42
C LYS A 8 -16.13 9.14 -21.09
N ILE A 9 -15.58 9.73 -20.03
CA ILE A 9 -16.18 9.75 -18.70
C ILE A 9 -16.48 11.21 -18.36
N VAL A 10 -17.65 11.45 -17.77
CA VAL A 10 -18.07 12.78 -17.34
C VAL A 10 -18.45 12.72 -15.87
N LEU A 11 -17.74 13.46 -15.05
CA LEU A 11 -18.10 13.68 -13.65
C LEU A 11 -18.87 14.99 -13.56
N LYS A 12 -20.04 14.96 -12.93
CA LYS A 12 -20.82 16.14 -12.56
C LYS A 12 -20.71 16.32 -11.06
N ILE A 13 -19.84 17.22 -10.64
CA ILE A 13 -19.58 17.54 -9.24
C ILE A 13 -20.54 18.65 -8.81
N PHE A 14 -21.24 18.43 -7.71
CA PHE A 14 -22.17 19.42 -7.17
C PHE A 14 -21.42 20.57 -6.49
N ASP A 15 -21.90 21.79 -6.69
CA ASP A 15 -21.33 23.01 -6.10
C ASP A 15 -21.55 22.98 -4.60
N LYS A 16 -22.83 22.80 -4.24
CA LYS A 16 -23.30 22.60 -2.87
C LYS A 16 -23.64 21.12 -2.69
N THR A 17 -23.09 20.53 -1.65
CA THR A 17 -23.42 19.17 -1.24
C THR A 17 -24.88 19.14 -0.77
N PRO A 18 -25.73 18.25 -1.32
CA PRO A 18 -27.11 18.14 -0.89
C PRO A 18 -27.17 17.71 0.58
N ASN A 19 -28.17 18.22 1.31
CA ASN A 19 -28.47 17.74 2.66
C ASN A 19 -29.08 16.32 2.62
N ASP A 20 -29.34 15.73 3.78
CA ASP A 20 -29.80 14.33 3.86
C ASP A 20 -31.19 14.14 3.20
N ASP A 21 -32.10 15.13 3.32
CA ASP A 21 -33.43 15.09 2.70
C ASP A 21 -33.36 15.21 1.16
N GLU A 22 -32.57 16.18 0.67
CA GLU A 22 -32.31 16.39 -0.77
C GLU A 22 -31.63 15.14 -1.37
N LEU A 23 -30.74 14.51 -0.61
CA LEU A 23 -30.05 13.29 -1.00
C LEU A 23 -31.04 12.11 -1.14
N GLU A 24 -32.00 11.96 -0.22
CA GLU A 24 -33.04 10.93 -0.33
C GLU A 24 -33.96 11.14 -1.53
N GLU A 25 -34.41 12.37 -1.79
CA GLU A 25 -35.24 12.67 -2.95
C GLU A 25 -34.48 12.38 -4.25
N TYR A 26 -33.22 12.83 -4.29
CA TYR A 26 -32.31 12.57 -5.40
C TYR A 26 -32.10 11.06 -5.60
N ALA A 27 -31.93 10.29 -4.51
CA ALA A 27 -31.83 8.83 -4.52
C ALA A 27 -32.99 8.19 -5.26
N LYS A 28 -34.20 8.55 -4.84
CA LYS A 28 -35.47 8.02 -5.36
C LYS A 28 -35.58 8.32 -6.85
N LYS A 29 -35.32 9.57 -7.24
CA LYS A 29 -35.34 10.01 -8.66
C LYS A 29 -34.38 9.23 -9.55
N LYS A 30 -33.21 8.85 -9.02
CA LYS A 30 -32.18 8.11 -9.76
C LYS A 30 -32.24 6.59 -9.57
N LYS A 31 -33.25 6.08 -8.87
CA LYS A 31 -33.42 4.65 -8.53
C LYS A 31 -32.17 4.09 -7.84
N MET A 32 -31.65 4.84 -6.89
CA MET A 32 -30.44 4.52 -6.15
C MET A 32 -30.76 3.95 -4.77
N ASN A 33 -29.92 3.00 -4.31
CA ASN A 33 -29.98 2.51 -2.94
C ASN A 33 -28.97 3.31 -2.08
N ILE A 34 -29.47 4.27 -1.30
CA ILE A 34 -28.65 5.29 -0.60
C ILE A 34 -28.56 5.06 0.91
N SER A 35 -29.32 4.13 1.51
CA SER A 35 -29.32 3.95 2.97
C SER A 35 -27.91 3.73 3.55
N LYS A 36 -27.06 2.97 2.85
CA LYS A 36 -25.65 2.75 3.25
C LYS A 36 -24.69 3.87 2.84
N PHE A 37 -25.11 4.73 1.92
CA PHE A 37 -24.30 5.82 1.39
C PHE A 37 -24.31 7.03 2.33
N SER A 38 -25.48 7.48 2.79
CA SER A 38 -25.63 8.69 3.63
C SER A 38 -24.99 8.56 5.00
N GLU A 39 -24.99 7.36 5.59
CA GLU A 39 -24.38 7.10 6.91
C GLU A 39 -22.88 7.43 6.95
N SER A 40 -22.17 7.16 5.86
CA SER A 40 -20.71 7.20 5.86
C SER A 40 -20.11 8.18 4.85
N SER A 41 -20.93 8.83 4.02
CA SER A 41 -20.45 9.71 2.95
C SER A 41 -21.43 10.83 2.62
N ILE A 42 -20.89 11.95 2.17
CA ILE A 42 -21.62 13.11 1.64
C ILE A 42 -21.55 13.04 0.12
N LEU A 43 -22.67 13.29 -0.58
CA LEU A 43 -22.72 13.14 -2.03
C LEU A 43 -21.96 14.26 -2.76
N LEU A 44 -20.87 13.91 -3.43
CA LEU A 44 -20.06 14.87 -4.20
C LEU A 44 -20.52 15.06 -5.63
N GLY A 45 -21.02 14.01 -6.27
CA GLY A 45 -21.35 14.11 -7.68
C GLY A 45 -21.72 12.80 -8.35
N GLU A 46 -22.08 12.91 -9.62
CA GLU A 46 -22.45 11.82 -10.51
C GLU A 46 -21.28 11.44 -11.42
N VAL A 47 -21.16 10.16 -11.75
CA VAL A 47 -20.21 9.65 -12.73
C VAL A 47 -20.96 9.05 -13.90
N TRP A 48 -20.71 9.54 -15.11
CA TRP A 48 -21.32 9.08 -16.35
C TRP A 48 -20.26 8.50 -17.28
N ILE A 49 -20.54 7.35 -17.91
CA ILE A 49 -19.72 6.77 -18.97
C ILE A 49 -20.60 6.69 -20.22
N GLY A 50 -20.26 7.47 -21.24
CA GLY A 50 -21.17 7.71 -22.35
C GLY A 50 -22.45 8.39 -21.86
N GLU A 51 -23.61 7.77 -22.13
CA GLU A 51 -24.93 8.23 -21.70
C GLU A 51 -25.44 7.52 -20.44
N GLU A 52 -24.70 6.51 -19.96
CA GLU A 52 -25.11 5.75 -18.78
C GLU A 52 -24.55 6.36 -17.50
N LEU A 53 -25.41 6.55 -16.50
CA LEU A 53 -24.95 6.78 -15.13
C LEU A 53 -24.17 5.56 -14.67
N TYR A 54 -22.89 5.70 -14.38
CA TYR A 54 -22.04 4.61 -13.90
C TYR A 54 -22.14 4.43 -12.38
N GLY A 55 -22.16 5.55 -11.66
CA GLY A 55 -22.12 5.57 -10.20
C GLY A 55 -22.08 6.97 -9.63
N MET A 56 -21.76 7.07 -8.35
CA MET A 56 -21.66 8.34 -7.61
C MET A 56 -20.33 8.46 -6.89
N LEU A 57 -19.90 9.70 -6.71
CA LEU A 57 -18.79 10.06 -5.85
C LEU A 57 -19.32 10.53 -4.49
N GLY A 58 -18.72 10.01 -3.43
CA GLY A 58 -18.96 10.43 -2.05
C GLY A 58 -17.68 10.94 -1.40
N LEU A 59 -17.80 11.91 -0.49
CA LEU A 59 -16.76 12.32 0.45
C LEU A 59 -17.03 11.62 1.77
N ALA A 60 -16.08 10.86 2.31
CA ALA A 60 -16.27 10.25 3.62
C ALA A 60 -16.47 11.34 4.69
N ARG A 61 -17.34 11.08 5.67
CA ARG A 61 -17.57 11.99 6.82
C ARG A 61 -16.45 11.92 7.89
N GLU A 62 -15.32 11.29 7.58
CA GLU A 62 -14.20 11.07 8.52
C GLU A 62 -13.42 12.36 8.80
N GLN A 63 -13.06 12.58 10.07
CA GLN A 63 -12.31 13.74 10.55
C GLN A 63 -11.15 13.28 11.44
N TRP A 64 -9.99 13.93 11.36
CA TRP A 64 -8.92 13.77 12.34
C TRP A 64 -9.06 14.85 13.41
N PHE A 65 -8.94 14.48 14.68
CA PHE A 65 -8.99 15.43 15.79
C PHE A 65 -7.63 16.14 15.94
N ASP A 66 -7.65 17.46 15.98
CA ASP A 66 -6.55 18.30 16.45
C ASP A 66 -6.86 18.70 17.90
N THR A 67 -5.98 18.36 18.83
CA THR A 67 -6.22 18.56 20.27
C THR A 67 -5.58 19.85 20.80
N THR A 68 -5.01 20.69 19.94
CA THR A 68 -4.14 21.81 20.35
C THR A 68 -4.81 23.18 20.30
N SER A 69 -5.90 23.34 19.55
CA SER A 69 -6.70 24.56 19.55
C SER A 69 -7.71 24.55 20.70
N PHE A 70 -7.62 25.52 21.62
CA PHE A 70 -8.66 25.78 22.63
C PHE A 70 -9.97 26.37 22.03
N HIS A 71 -10.19 26.21 20.71
CA HIS A 71 -11.31 26.78 19.99
C HIS A 71 -12.07 25.67 19.23
N PRO A 72 -13.28 25.29 19.69
CA PRO A 72 -14.03 24.12 19.18
C PRO A 72 -14.47 24.22 17.70
N SER A 73 -14.11 25.30 17.00
CA SER A 73 -14.37 25.53 15.58
C SER A 73 -13.20 25.18 14.65
N TYR A 74 -12.00 24.87 15.18
CA TYR A 74 -10.79 24.59 14.39
C TYR A 74 -10.19 23.18 14.59
N ASP A 75 -10.76 22.35 15.47
CA ASP A 75 -10.18 21.08 15.97
C ASP A 75 -10.22 19.88 15.02
N LEU A 76 -10.42 20.09 13.71
CA LEU A 76 -10.64 18.98 12.79
C LEU A 76 -9.83 19.14 11.50
N ILE A 77 -8.72 18.41 11.40
CA ILE A 77 -8.02 18.22 10.12
C ILE A 77 -8.90 17.30 9.29
N LYS A 78 -9.69 17.90 8.39
CA LYS A 78 -10.54 17.15 7.46
C LYS A 78 -9.67 16.34 6.52
N ARG A 79 -9.76 15.02 6.64
CA ARG A 79 -9.11 14.09 5.74
C ARG A 79 -9.95 13.91 4.49
N ILE A 80 -9.31 13.98 3.33
CA ILE A 80 -10.03 13.81 2.07
C ILE A 80 -10.00 12.34 1.66
N THR A 81 -11.14 11.68 1.86
CA THR A 81 -11.39 10.31 1.39
C THR A 81 -12.55 10.34 0.40
N ILE A 82 -12.26 10.13 -0.87
CA ILE A 82 -13.25 10.06 -1.94
C ILE A 82 -13.61 8.60 -2.18
N ARG A 83 -14.90 8.31 -2.23
CA ARG A 83 -15.44 6.97 -2.45
C ARG A 83 -16.24 6.93 -3.73
N LEU A 84 -16.08 5.85 -4.49
CA LEU A 84 -16.84 5.59 -5.72
C LEU A 84 -17.84 4.47 -5.44
N HIS A 85 -19.12 4.76 -5.66
CA HIS A 85 -20.23 3.86 -5.41
C HIS A 85 -20.95 3.50 -6.70
N LYS A 86 -21.36 2.24 -6.86
CA LYS A 86 -22.30 1.83 -7.91
C LYS A 86 -23.70 2.38 -7.60
N LYS A 87 -24.61 2.35 -8.59
CA LYS A 87 -26.05 2.65 -8.41
C LYS A 87 -26.70 1.88 -7.24
N SER A 88 -26.22 0.67 -6.98
CA SER A 88 -26.66 -0.18 -5.87
C SER A 88 -26.18 0.27 -4.48
N GLY A 89 -25.45 1.37 -4.38
CA GLY A 89 -24.85 1.88 -3.13
C GLY A 89 -23.53 1.22 -2.75
N LYS A 90 -23.18 0.09 -3.38
CA LYS A 90 -21.95 -0.66 -3.10
C LYS A 90 -20.71 0.16 -3.46
N THR A 91 -19.82 0.39 -2.49
CA THR A 91 -18.49 0.99 -2.72
C THR A 91 -17.61 0.06 -3.55
N ILE A 92 -17.02 0.60 -4.61
CA ILE A 92 -16.15 -0.11 -5.56
C ILE A 92 -14.74 0.47 -5.67
N GLY A 93 -14.49 1.60 -5.02
CA GLY A 93 -13.16 2.14 -4.84
C GLY A 93 -13.14 3.29 -3.85
N LYS A 94 -11.98 3.57 -3.28
CA LYS A 94 -11.69 4.76 -2.49
C LYS A 94 -10.34 5.36 -2.90
N LEU A 95 -10.21 6.67 -2.78
CA LEU A 95 -8.96 7.41 -2.90
C LEU A 95 -8.81 8.28 -1.67
N GLU A 96 -7.66 8.17 -1.03
CA GLU A 96 -7.47 8.58 0.34
C GLU A 96 -6.18 9.37 0.46
N GLU A 97 -6.30 10.58 1.00
CA GLU A 97 -5.17 11.46 1.26
C GLU A 97 -4.21 10.86 2.30
N ARG A 98 -2.90 10.95 2.00
CA ARG A 98 -1.82 10.41 2.84
C ARG A 98 -1.07 11.54 3.54
N LEU A 99 -1.77 12.31 4.38
CA LEU A 99 -1.23 13.51 5.05
C LEU A 99 0.10 13.24 5.79
N ILE A 100 0.23 12.14 6.54
CA ILE A 100 1.48 11.82 7.25
C ILE A 100 2.65 11.64 6.25
N LYS A 101 2.42 10.97 5.12
CA LYS A 101 3.43 10.79 4.06
C LYS A 101 3.78 12.15 3.44
N GLU A 102 2.79 13.01 3.21
CA GLU A 102 3.02 14.38 2.72
C GLU A 102 3.88 15.21 3.68
N LEU A 103 3.60 15.15 4.99
CA LEU A 103 4.36 15.87 6.01
C LEU A 103 5.80 15.38 6.10
N SER A 104 6.02 14.07 5.99
CA SER A 104 7.38 13.49 5.95
C SER A 104 8.18 13.88 4.70
N LEU A 105 7.49 14.35 3.65
CA LEU A 105 8.07 14.75 2.36
C LEU A 105 7.98 16.27 2.14
N SER A 106 7.63 17.04 3.17
CA SER A 106 7.30 18.47 3.08
C SER A 106 8.49 19.35 2.66
N ASP A 107 9.73 18.91 2.91
CA ASP A 107 10.95 19.57 2.43
C ASP A 107 11.10 19.54 0.90
N MET A 108 10.39 18.64 0.21
CA MET A 108 10.38 18.58 -1.25
C MET A 108 9.22 19.44 -1.79
N GLY A 109 9.52 20.68 -2.21
CA GLY A 109 8.55 21.72 -2.60
C GLY A 109 7.64 21.40 -3.79
N GLY A 110 6.69 20.48 -3.63
CA GLY A 110 5.74 20.08 -4.66
C GLY A 110 4.29 20.37 -4.27
N LYS A 111 3.49 20.81 -5.25
CA LYS A 111 2.12 21.33 -5.06
C LYS A 111 1.01 20.26 -5.07
N PHE A 112 1.35 19.00 -5.35
CA PHE A 112 0.35 17.95 -5.45
C PHE A 112 0.27 17.10 -4.18
N PRO A 113 -0.96 16.82 -3.72
CA PRO A 113 -1.15 15.87 -2.65
C PRO A 113 -0.89 14.43 -3.08
N ILE A 114 -0.41 13.64 -2.13
CA ILE A 114 -0.16 12.21 -2.24
C ILE A 114 -1.41 11.47 -1.79
N PHE A 115 -1.84 10.51 -2.60
CA PHE A 115 -3.01 9.70 -2.33
C PHE A 115 -2.69 8.22 -2.41
N THR A 116 -3.50 7.41 -1.76
CA THR A 116 -3.56 5.96 -1.99
C THR A 116 -4.97 5.63 -2.46
N ALA A 117 -5.08 4.88 -3.55
CA ALA A 117 -6.35 4.34 -4.02
C ALA A 117 -6.47 2.85 -3.70
N THR A 118 -7.60 2.46 -3.12
CA THR A 118 -7.98 1.05 -2.91
C THR A 118 -9.17 0.74 -3.79
N LEU A 119 -8.98 -0.13 -4.77
CA LEU A 119 -10.03 -0.56 -5.69
C LEU A 119 -10.58 -1.92 -5.28
N ARG A 120 -11.90 -2.09 -5.34
CA ARG A 120 -12.53 -3.37 -5.05
C ARG A 120 -12.13 -4.39 -6.12
N ASP A 121 -11.78 -5.60 -5.66
CA ASP A 121 -11.39 -6.76 -6.47
C ASP A 121 -10.04 -6.58 -7.21
N PHE A 122 -9.33 -5.46 -6.99
CA PHE A 122 -7.95 -5.28 -7.43
C PHE A 122 -6.98 -5.82 -6.36
N PRO A 123 -5.87 -6.49 -6.71
CA PRO A 123 -5.00 -7.15 -5.72
C PRO A 123 -4.11 -6.21 -4.88
N PHE A 124 -3.82 -5.00 -5.36
CA PHE A 124 -2.86 -4.09 -4.70
C PHE A 124 -3.47 -2.72 -4.41
N ASP A 125 -2.86 -1.96 -3.51
CA ASP A 125 -3.17 -0.54 -3.36
C ASP A 125 -2.40 0.24 -4.42
N ILE A 126 -2.98 1.33 -4.93
CA ILE A 126 -2.37 2.18 -5.96
C ILE A 126 -1.93 3.46 -5.27
N ASP A 127 -0.63 3.59 -5.01
CA ASP A 127 -0.07 4.83 -4.51
C ASP A 127 0.11 5.83 -5.65
N LEU A 128 -0.34 7.06 -5.39
CA LEU A 128 -0.19 8.21 -6.26
C LEU A 128 0.86 9.13 -5.64
N ASP A 129 2.11 8.86 -5.99
CA ASP A 129 3.29 9.52 -5.44
C ASP A 129 3.68 10.76 -6.23
N ARG A 130 4.46 11.63 -5.61
CA ARG A 130 4.91 12.90 -6.19
C ARG A 130 6.34 12.77 -6.71
N GLU A 131 6.54 13.18 -7.95
CA GLU A 131 7.86 13.35 -8.58
C GLU A 131 7.94 14.78 -9.14
N SER A 132 8.53 15.70 -8.37
CA SER A 132 8.57 17.13 -8.69
C SER A 132 7.17 17.74 -8.91
N ASP A 133 6.86 18.19 -10.13
CA ASP A 133 5.58 18.77 -10.56
C ASP A 133 4.60 17.74 -11.15
N LYS A 134 4.90 16.45 -10.97
CA LYS A 134 4.17 15.33 -11.55
C LYS A 134 3.67 14.40 -10.46
N LEU A 135 2.61 13.68 -10.78
CA LEU A 135 2.15 12.55 -9.97
C LEU A 135 2.43 11.25 -10.73
N LEU A 136 2.88 10.23 -10.02
CA LEU A 136 3.15 8.90 -10.54
C LEU A 136 2.25 7.89 -9.88
N PHE A 137 1.75 6.93 -10.66
CA PHE A 137 1.11 5.75 -10.12
C PHE A 137 1.42 4.53 -10.96
N SER A 138 1.50 3.37 -10.32
CA SER A 138 1.73 2.10 -10.99
C SER A 138 0.46 1.27 -10.97
N MET A 139 0.16 0.60 -12.08
CA MET A 139 -1.04 -0.24 -12.16
C MET A 139 -0.84 -1.40 -13.13
N LEU A 140 -1.42 -2.56 -12.79
CA LEU A 140 -1.50 -3.70 -13.69
C LEU A 140 -2.45 -3.39 -14.85
N THR A 141 -1.91 -3.25 -16.05
CA THR A 141 -2.69 -2.92 -17.26
C THR A 141 -3.21 -4.16 -17.95
N ASN A 142 -2.46 -5.27 -17.86
CA ASN A 142 -2.87 -6.58 -18.32
C ASN A 142 -2.75 -7.59 -17.17
N THR A 143 -3.88 -7.96 -16.57
CA THR A 143 -3.92 -8.90 -15.45
C THR A 143 -3.51 -10.32 -15.84
N ARG A 144 -3.73 -10.73 -17.11
CA ARG A 144 -3.33 -12.06 -17.59
C ARG A 144 -1.83 -12.16 -17.80
N ARG A 145 -1.22 -11.11 -18.38
CA ARG A 145 0.22 -11.03 -18.64
C ARG A 145 1.02 -10.39 -17.50
N ARG A 146 0.35 -10.05 -16.39
CA ARG A 146 0.93 -9.36 -15.22
C ARG A 146 1.79 -8.14 -15.56
N VAL A 147 1.40 -7.38 -16.60
CA VAL A 147 2.15 -6.20 -17.02
C VAL A 147 1.86 -5.05 -16.07
N LEU A 148 2.89 -4.61 -15.35
CA LEU A 148 2.86 -3.42 -14.51
C LEU A 148 3.34 -2.21 -15.31
N ASP A 149 2.46 -1.24 -15.53
CA ASP A 149 2.84 0.02 -16.15
C ASP A 149 2.91 1.14 -15.11
N ILE A 150 3.87 2.05 -15.30
CA ILE A 150 3.99 3.29 -14.55
C ILE A 150 3.39 4.41 -15.37
N PHE A 151 2.48 5.17 -14.76
CA PHE A 151 1.82 6.31 -15.36
C PHE A 151 2.26 7.61 -14.70
N GLN A 152 2.29 8.67 -15.50
CA GLN A 152 2.60 10.02 -15.09
C GLN A 152 1.40 10.93 -15.37
N ILE A 153 0.94 11.64 -14.34
CA ILE A 153 -0.07 12.70 -14.43
C ILE A 153 0.62 14.05 -14.34
N THR A 154 0.37 14.90 -15.32
CA THR A 154 0.98 16.24 -15.43
C THR A 154 -0.10 17.30 -15.58
N LYS A 155 0.01 18.38 -14.82
CA LYS A 155 -0.87 19.55 -14.96
C LYS A 155 -0.38 20.39 -16.13
N LYS A 156 -1.27 20.78 -17.03
CA LYS A 156 -0.93 21.69 -18.13
C LYS A 156 -0.79 23.11 -17.57
N THR A 157 0.43 23.62 -17.53
CA THR A 157 0.86 24.88 -16.88
C THR A 157 0.17 26.14 -17.41
N LEU A 158 -0.35 26.12 -18.64
CA LEU A 158 -0.97 27.28 -19.31
C LEU A 158 -2.50 27.37 -19.16
N ALA A 159 -3.14 26.42 -18.47
CA ALA A 159 -4.58 26.44 -18.32
C ALA A 159 -4.98 27.13 -17.01
N ILE A 160 -5.84 28.15 -17.11
CA ILE A 160 -6.53 28.79 -15.98
C ILE A 160 -7.32 27.76 -15.12
N ARG A 161 -7.54 26.56 -15.65
CA ARG A 161 -8.27 25.46 -15.00
C ARG A 161 -7.40 24.21 -14.93
N SER A 162 -7.71 23.34 -13.98
CA SER A 162 -7.00 22.08 -13.72
C SER A 162 -7.18 21.07 -14.87
N HIS A 163 -6.37 21.20 -15.92
CA HIS A 163 -6.27 20.26 -17.02
C HIS A 163 -5.07 19.35 -16.78
N PHE A 164 -5.31 18.04 -16.77
CA PHE A 164 -4.26 17.05 -16.56
C PHE A 164 -4.10 16.17 -17.78
N MET A 165 -2.88 15.72 -18.00
CA MET A 165 -2.52 14.76 -19.02
C MET A 165 -1.91 13.54 -18.36
N VAL A 166 -2.42 12.37 -18.70
CA VAL A 166 -1.94 11.08 -18.23
C VAL A 166 -1.15 10.41 -19.34
N LYS A 167 0.09 10.03 -19.05
CA LYS A 167 1.00 9.35 -19.97
C LYS A 167 1.55 8.08 -19.35
N ARG A 168 1.96 7.11 -20.16
CA ARG A 168 2.86 6.04 -19.69
C ARG A 168 4.27 6.63 -19.52
N LYS A 169 4.92 6.38 -18.37
CA LYS A 169 6.22 7.01 -18.02
C LYS A 169 7.32 6.67 -19.02
N PHE A 170 7.46 5.39 -19.39
CA PHE A 170 8.57 4.91 -20.21
C PHE A 170 8.49 5.30 -21.70
N TRP A 171 7.28 5.35 -22.27
CA TRP A 171 7.10 5.62 -23.70
C TRP A 171 6.67 7.05 -24.03
N ASP A 172 6.52 7.91 -23.00
CA ASP A 172 5.87 9.23 -23.09
C ASP A 172 4.52 9.21 -23.83
N GLN A 173 3.88 8.04 -23.90
CA GLN A 173 2.66 7.82 -24.65
C GLN A 173 1.49 8.40 -23.90
N ARG A 174 0.80 9.37 -24.52
CA ARG A 174 -0.43 9.95 -23.98
C ARG A 174 -1.57 8.94 -24.02
N VAL A 175 -2.10 8.59 -22.84
CA VAL A 175 -3.17 7.60 -22.70
C VAL A 175 -4.51 8.22 -22.30
N ALA A 176 -4.50 9.32 -21.54
CA ALA A 176 -5.72 10.01 -21.15
C ALA A 176 -5.51 11.52 -20.94
N VAL A 177 -6.61 12.27 -20.98
CA VAL A 177 -6.66 13.69 -20.62
C VAL A 177 -7.85 13.92 -19.71
N ILE A 178 -7.66 14.70 -18.65
CA ILE A 178 -8.67 15.08 -17.67
C ILE A 178 -8.86 16.59 -17.77
N ASN A 179 -10.03 17.03 -18.19
CA ASN A 179 -10.35 18.44 -18.37
C ASN A 179 -11.38 18.86 -17.32
N SER A 180 -10.97 19.68 -16.35
CA SER A 180 -11.90 20.31 -15.40
C SER A 180 -12.42 21.63 -15.96
N LYS A 181 -13.72 21.70 -16.27
CA LYS A 181 -14.42 22.95 -16.61
C LYS A 181 -15.02 23.54 -15.33
N GLY A 182 -14.22 24.30 -14.60
CA GLY A 182 -14.67 25.02 -13.40
C GLY A 182 -14.93 24.12 -12.18
N GLY A 183 -14.36 22.92 -12.11
CA GLY A 183 -14.56 22.01 -10.98
C GLY A 183 -15.89 21.25 -10.99
N HIS A 184 -16.94 21.83 -11.55
CA HIS A 184 -18.31 21.28 -11.58
C HIS A 184 -18.51 20.18 -12.63
N LYS A 185 -17.80 20.28 -13.75
CA LYS A 185 -17.83 19.27 -14.80
C LYS A 185 -16.42 18.86 -15.18
N ILE A 186 -16.08 17.60 -14.94
CA ILE A 186 -14.77 17.05 -15.26
C ILE A 186 -14.95 15.99 -16.34
N GLU A 187 -14.28 16.19 -17.48
CA GLU A 187 -14.32 15.27 -18.60
C GLU A 187 -13.00 14.51 -18.70
N VAL A 188 -13.06 13.18 -18.57
CA VAL A 188 -11.92 12.29 -18.80
C VAL A 188 -12.06 11.65 -20.18
N LYS A 189 -11.04 11.78 -21.01
CA LYS A 189 -10.96 11.15 -22.33
C LYS A 189 -9.80 10.17 -22.33
N ILE A 190 -10.08 8.90 -22.59
CA ILE A 190 -9.08 7.83 -22.72
C ILE A 190 -8.90 7.53 -24.21
N PHE A 191 -7.65 7.50 -24.67
CA PHE A 191 -7.28 7.31 -26.08
C PHE A 191 -6.70 5.92 -26.36
N ASP A 192 -6.15 5.28 -25.34
CA ASP A 192 -5.63 3.91 -25.40
C ASP A 192 -6.81 2.92 -25.26
N GLU A 193 -6.92 1.99 -26.21
CA GLU A 193 -8.06 1.07 -26.31
C GLU A 193 -8.06 0.01 -25.20
N ASP A 194 -6.90 -0.51 -24.83
CA ASP A 194 -6.77 -1.51 -23.77
C ASP A 194 -7.11 -0.88 -22.42
N LEU A 195 -6.61 0.33 -22.17
CA LEU A 195 -6.92 1.07 -20.95
C LEU A 195 -8.37 1.55 -20.90
N ALA A 196 -8.99 1.81 -22.05
CA ALA A 196 -10.42 2.11 -22.13
C ALA A 196 -11.32 0.90 -21.81
N ARG A 197 -10.79 -0.32 -21.86
CA ARG A 197 -11.46 -1.56 -21.44
C ARG A 197 -11.08 -1.98 -20.01
N ASN A 198 -9.98 -1.47 -19.46
CA ASN A 198 -9.54 -1.77 -18.10
C ASN A 198 -10.38 -1.01 -17.04
N GLU A 199 -11.25 -1.73 -16.34
CA GLU A 199 -12.11 -1.13 -15.31
C GLU A 199 -11.35 -0.52 -14.13
N TYR A 200 -10.21 -1.07 -13.75
CA TYR A 200 -9.42 -0.55 -12.63
C TYR A 200 -8.81 0.81 -12.96
N PHE A 201 -8.29 0.95 -14.17
CA PHE A 201 -7.80 2.24 -14.68
C PHE A 201 -8.90 3.30 -14.68
N ILE A 202 -10.08 2.93 -15.18
CA ILE A 202 -11.26 3.81 -15.24
C ILE A 202 -11.66 4.26 -13.83
N ARG A 203 -11.80 3.32 -12.89
CA ARG A 203 -12.17 3.63 -11.50
C ARG A 203 -11.14 4.52 -10.82
N PHE A 204 -9.85 4.26 -11.04
CA PHE A 204 -8.77 5.11 -10.52
C PHE A 204 -8.86 6.54 -11.08
N LEU A 205 -9.00 6.69 -12.40
CA LEU A 205 -9.13 8.01 -13.03
C LEU A 205 -10.39 8.76 -12.57
N ILE A 206 -11.50 8.07 -12.32
CA ILE A 206 -12.71 8.66 -11.74
C ILE A 206 -12.42 9.22 -10.35
N LEU A 207 -11.80 8.42 -9.49
CA LEU A 207 -11.48 8.84 -8.12
C LEU A 207 -10.50 10.02 -8.10
N PHE A 208 -9.42 9.95 -8.87
CA PHE A 208 -8.45 11.04 -9.02
C PHE A 208 -9.12 12.30 -9.59
N SER A 209 -9.98 12.15 -10.59
CA SER A 209 -10.71 13.30 -11.13
C SER A 209 -11.60 13.96 -10.09
N GLY A 210 -12.21 13.17 -9.18
CA GLY A 210 -12.96 13.69 -8.04
C GLY A 210 -12.11 14.52 -7.08
N SER A 211 -10.83 14.15 -6.88
CA SER A 211 -9.94 14.88 -5.94
C SER A 211 -9.53 16.25 -6.43
N ILE A 212 -9.62 16.51 -7.74
CA ILE A 212 -9.34 17.82 -8.33
C ILE A 212 -10.18 18.93 -7.69
N LYS A 213 -11.41 18.64 -7.23
CA LYS A 213 -12.27 19.62 -6.54
C LYS A 213 -11.58 20.22 -5.31
N PHE A 214 -10.77 19.42 -4.62
CA PHE A 214 -10.20 19.77 -3.32
C PHE A 214 -8.75 20.25 -3.40
N HIS A 215 -8.19 20.43 -4.59
CA HIS A 215 -6.77 20.75 -4.75
C HIS A 215 -6.33 21.98 -3.95
N ASN A 216 -7.12 23.06 -3.99
CA ASN A 216 -6.82 24.30 -3.26
C ASN A 216 -7.02 24.15 -1.74
N GLU A 217 -8.01 23.35 -1.33
CA GLU A 217 -8.27 23.06 0.09
C GLU A 217 -7.12 22.25 0.70
N ILE A 218 -6.59 21.28 -0.04
CA ILE A 218 -5.46 20.47 0.41
C ILE A 218 -4.18 21.32 0.47
N GLU A 219 -3.92 22.15 -0.52
CA GLU A 219 -2.76 23.07 -0.51
C GLU A 219 -2.81 24.01 0.71
N SER A 220 -3.97 24.60 0.97
CA SER A 220 -4.17 25.48 2.15
C SER A 220 -3.99 24.73 3.46
N LYS A 221 -4.53 23.50 3.54
CA LYS A 221 -4.41 22.64 4.72
C LYS A 221 -2.96 22.23 4.96
N LEU A 222 -2.23 21.83 3.92
CA LEU A 222 -0.82 21.47 4.02
C LEU A 222 0.03 22.63 4.50
N HIS A 223 -0.22 23.84 3.98
CA HIS A 223 0.46 25.04 4.45
C HIS A 223 0.18 25.32 5.93
N HIS A 224 -1.08 25.21 6.36
CA HIS A 224 -1.45 25.39 7.76
C HIS A 224 -0.78 24.36 8.69
N VAL A 225 -0.85 23.08 8.32
CA VAL A 225 -0.29 21.96 9.10
C VAL A 225 1.24 22.06 9.18
N THR A 226 1.91 22.44 8.08
CA THR A 226 3.37 22.62 8.05
C THR A 226 3.81 23.77 8.96
N ASN A 227 3.10 24.90 8.94
CA ASN A 227 3.40 26.01 9.83
C ASN A 227 3.20 25.63 11.30
N ALA A 228 2.10 24.96 11.63
CA ALA A 228 1.83 24.48 12.98
C ALA A 228 2.86 23.45 13.50
N LEU A 229 3.43 22.63 12.60
CA LEU A 229 4.54 21.74 12.95
C LEU A 229 5.84 22.51 13.20
N ASN A 230 6.18 23.47 12.36
CA ASN A 230 7.36 24.31 12.51
C ASN A 230 7.33 25.11 13.82
N ASP A 231 6.14 25.55 14.23
CA ASP A 231 5.92 26.26 15.50
C ASP A 231 5.82 25.31 16.71
N ALA A 232 5.97 23.98 16.49
CA ALA A 232 5.81 22.92 17.49
C ALA A 232 4.45 22.94 18.22
N THR A 233 3.41 23.50 17.59
CA THR A 233 2.07 23.62 18.16
C THR A 233 1.18 22.46 17.77
N LEU A 234 1.52 21.68 16.73
CA LEU A 234 0.64 20.62 16.23
C LEU A 234 0.86 19.29 16.95
N VAL A 235 -0.22 18.70 17.47
CA VAL A 235 -0.27 17.31 17.95
C VAL A 235 -1.35 16.55 17.18
N ILE A 236 -0.94 15.72 16.23
CA ILE A 236 -1.86 14.88 15.45
C ILE A 236 -2.19 13.61 16.27
N GLN A 237 -3.46 13.38 16.56
CA GLN A 237 -3.94 12.11 17.11
C GLN A 237 -4.82 11.38 16.09
N PRO A 238 -4.26 10.45 15.30
CA PRO A 238 -5.03 9.68 14.35
C PRO A 238 -6.08 8.84 15.09
N SER A 239 -7.28 8.71 14.51
CA SER A 239 -8.29 7.78 15.04
C SER A 239 -7.78 6.33 15.01
N LYS A 240 -8.34 5.45 15.85
CA LYS A 240 -8.01 4.01 15.85
C LYS A 240 -8.16 3.39 14.45
N GLU A 241 -9.18 3.81 13.71
CA GLU A 241 -9.41 3.42 12.31
C GLU A 241 -8.27 3.91 11.40
N SER A 242 -7.82 5.17 11.57
CA SER A 242 -6.71 5.74 10.80
C SER A 242 -5.39 5.03 11.09
N LEU A 243 -5.13 4.62 12.34
CA LEU A 243 -3.95 3.83 12.71
C LEU A 243 -3.93 2.47 11.99
N GLY A 244 -5.08 1.80 11.88
CA GLY A 244 -5.19 0.55 11.11
C GLY A 244 -4.84 0.72 9.63
N ILE A 245 -5.15 1.89 9.06
CA ILE A 245 -4.85 2.21 7.66
C ILE A 245 -3.38 2.57 7.44
N ILE A 246 -2.72 3.16 8.45
CA ILE A 246 -1.27 3.39 8.43
C ILE A 246 -0.52 2.05 8.39
N ALA A 247 -1.01 1.04 9.12
CA ALA A 247 -0.41 -0.29 9.15
C ALA A 247 -0.68 -1.12 7.87
N SER A 248 -1.89 -1.04 7.29
CA SER A 248 -2.23 -1.52 5.93
C SER A 248 -3.72 -1.33 5.65
N SER A 249 -4.07 -0.67 4.54
CA SER A 249 -5.47 -0.37 4.19
C SER A 249 -6.34 -1.61 3.93
N ARG A 250 -5.71 -2.77 3.67
CA ARG A 250 -6.37 -4.06 3.39
C ARG A 250 -6.51 -4.95 4.62
N VAL A 251 -5.59 -4.87 5.56
CA VAL A 251 -5.61 -5.70 6.78
C VAL A 251 -6.83 -5.40 7.64
N THR A 252 -7.36 -4.17 7.60
CA THR A 252 -8.59 -3.76 8.30
C THR A 252 -9.86 -4.51 7.88
N LYS A 253 -9.88 -5.25 6.75
CA LYS A 253 -11.02 -6.14 6.40
C LYS A 253 -10.92 -7.54 7.00
N LEU A 254 -9.71 -8.00 7.31
CA LEU A 254 -9.49 -9.28 8.00
C LEU A 254 -9.69 -9.13 9.51
N SER A 255 -9.66 -7.89 10.02
CA SER A 255 -9.77 -7.60 11.45
C SER A 255 -11.19 -7.32 11.94
N GLY A 256 -12.18 -8.09 11.46
CA GLY A 256 -13.36 -8.40 12.30
C GLY A 256 -12.97 -9.05 13.65
N SER A 257 -11.68 -9.30 13.86
CA SER A 257 -11.02 -9.80 15.06
C SER A 257 -10.15 -8.77 15.81
N ALA A 258 -10.03 -7.50 15.37
CA ALA A 258 -9.26 -6.49 16.12
C ALA A 258 -9.96 -6.02 17.41
N GLU A 259 -11.20 -6.45 17.66
CA GLU A 259 -11.83 -6.35 18.99
C GLU A 259 -11.18 -7.30 20.02
N ALA A 260 -10.44 -8.33 19.60
CA ALA A 260 -9.88 -9.33 20.51
C ALA A 260 -8.49 -8.99 21.07
N VAL A 261 -7.71 -8.09 20.45
CA VAL A 261 -6.30 -7.89 20.82
C VAL A 261 -6.08 -6.69 21.76
N PHE A 262 -7.06 -5.79 21.89
CA PHE A 262 -7.00 -4.64 22.80
C PHE A 262 -8.23 -4.57 23.71
N THR A 263 -8.68 -5.71 24.25
CA THR A 263 -9.40 -5.66 25.53
C THR A 263 -8.36 -5.49 26.63
N GLU A 264 -8.22 -4.24 27.09
CA GLU A 264 -7.63 -3.99 28.40
C GLU A 264 -8.28 -4.95 29.39
N LYS A 265 -7.46 -5.81 30.02
CA LYS A 265 -7.84 -6.54 31.21
C LYS A 265 -8.48 -5.52 32.16
N LYS A 266 -9.81 -5.54 32.28
CA LYS A 266 -10.53 -4.87 33.37
C LYS A 266 -10.04 -5.47 34.67
N VAL A 267 -8.98 -4.89 35.22
CA VAL A 267 -8.60 -5.07 36.61
C VAL A 267 -9.76 -4.50 37.40
N LYS A 268 -10.52 -5.38 38.05
CA LYS A 268 -11.54 -4.99 39.04
C LYS A 268 -10.84 -4.11 40.08
N PRO A 269 -11.33 -2.91 40.39
CA PRO A 269 -10.76 -2.14 41.48
C PRO A 269 -11.07 -2.90 42.78
N GLU A 270 -10.02 -3.48 43.34
CA GLU A 270 -10.03 -3.98 44.71
C GLU A 270 -10.26 -2.78 45.64
N LYS A 271 -11.16 -2.96 46.60
CA LYS A 271 -11.71 -1.93 47.49
C LYS A 271 -10.62 -1.06 48.12
N ALA A 272 -10.40 0.14 47.57
CA ALA A 272 -9.60 1.16 48.22
C ALA A 272 -10.33 1.68 49.46
N LYS A 273 -9.72 1.44 50.63
CA LYS A 273 -10.12 1.99 51.92
C LYS A 273 -10.18 3.52 51.84
N LYS A 274 -11.24 4.09 52.42
CA LYS A 274 -11.40 5.53 52.72
C LYS A 274 -10.12 6.08 53.37
N ILE A 275 -9.37 6.88 52.64
CA ILE A 275 -8.36 7.78 53.20
C ILE A 275 -9.06 9.14 53.39
N LYS A 276 -9.06 9.62 54.64
CA LYS A 276 -9.56 10.93 55.04
C LYS A 276 -8.72 12.02 54.40
N GLU A 277 -9.37 13.01 53.79
CA GLU A 277 -8.78 14.27 53.35
C GLU A 277 -8.10 15.01 54.52
N PRO A 278 -6.84 15.46 54.38
CA PRO A 278 -6.30 16.51 55.22
C PRO A 278 -6.59 17.89 54.61
N LYS A 279 -7.17 18.74 55.46
CA LYS A 279 -7.51 20.13 55.20
C LYS A 279 -6.32 20.96 54.71
N ALA A 280 -6.62 21.84 53.75
CA ALA A 280 -5.73 22.86 53.22
C ALA A 280 -5.13 23.76 54.31
N LYS A 281 -3.81 23.93 54.28
CA LYS A 281 -3.11 25.07 54.89
C LYS A 281 -2.56 25.98 53.79
N LYS A 282 -2.98 27.24 53.86
CA LYS A 282 -2.44 28.38 53.10
C LYS A 282 -0.97 28.57 53.46
N GLU A 283 -0.09 28.59 52.46
CA GLU A 283 1.25 29.18 52.57
C GLU A 283 1.50 30.22 51.48
N LYS A 284 2.15 31.31 51.89
CA LYS A 284 2.42 32.55 51.15
C LYS A 284 3.62 32.40 50.20
N PRO A 285 3.71 33.23 49.15
CA PRO A 285 4.80 33.15 48.17
C PRO A 285 6.07 33.83 48.69
N LYS A 286 7.22 33.16 48.58
CA LYS A 286 8.55 33.77 48.70
C LYS A 286 9.21 33.85 47.33
N LYS A 287 9.59 35.08 46.96
CA LYS A 287 10.49 35.44 45.86
C LYS A 287 11.89 34.90 46.12
N GLU A 288 12.54 34.32 45.12
CA GLU A 288 13.99 34.35 45.01
C GLU A 288 14.46 34.32 43.54
N LYS A 289 15.60 34.97 43.31
CA LYS A 289 16.17 35.46 42.05
C LYS A 289 17.10 34.44 41.37
N PRO A 290 17.51 34.68 40.10
CA PRO A 290 18.20 33.68 39.28
C PRO A 290 19.70 33.64 39.53
N LYS A 291 20.31 32.46 39.38
CA LYS A 291 21.78 32.30 39.36
C LYS A 291 22.24 31.74 38.01
N LYS A 292 23.08 32.55 37.36
CA LYS A 292 24.02 32.19 36.29
C LYS A 292 25.00 31.13 36.80
N GLU A 293 25.40 30.20 35.92
CA GLU A 293 26.81 29.78 35.76
C GLU A 293 26.98 28.86 34.52
N LYS A 294 27.67 29.37 33.50
CA LYS A 294 28.64 28.61 32.67
C LYS A 294 29.97 28.56 33.46
N PRO A 295 31.09 27.90 33.07
CA PRO A 295 31.40 27.14 31.83
C PRO A 295 32.17 25.82 32.08
N LYS A 296 32.51 25.06 31.02
CA LYS A 296 33.91 24.67 30.69
C LYS A 296 33.98 23.71 29.48
N GLU A 297 34.74 24.15 28.49
CA GLU A 297 35.33 23.36 27.42
C GLU A 297 36.36 22.35 27.97
N LYS A 298 36.59 21.24 27.25
CA LYS A 298 37.93 20.67 26.99
C LYS A 298 37.91 19.80 25.71
N PRO A 299 39.07 19.59 25.06
CA PRO A 299 39.17 19.30 23.63
C PRO A 299 39.67 17.88 23.28
N VAL A 300 39.39 17.51 22.02
CA VAL A 300 40.22 16.75 21.07
C VAL A 300 40.79 15.38 21.49
N LYS A 301 40.38 14.32 20.77
CA LYS A 301 41.28 13.24 20.34
C LYS A 301 41.06 12.91 18.87
N LYS A 302 42.10 13.18 18.07
CA LYS A 302 42.31 12.70 16.71
C LYS A 302 42.50 11.17 16.76
N ILE A 303 41.72 10.42 15.99
CA ILE A 303 42.02 9.02 15.67
C ILE A 303 42.67 8.99 14.30
N LYS A 304 43.75 8.22 14.25
CA LYS A 304 44.77 8.13 13.22
C LYS A 304 44.30 7.17 12.13
N VAL A 305 44.57 7.56 10.89
CA VAL A 305 44.47 6.76 9.67
C VAL A 305 45.48 5.62 9.74
N GLU A 306 45.05 4.38 9.49
CA GLU A 306 45.92 3.27 9.10
C GLU A 306 45.45 2.68 7.76
N LYS A 307 46.45 2.45 6.90
CA LYS A 307 46.37 1.95 5.53
C LYS A 307 46.26 0.41 5.49
N PRO A 308 45.78 -0.16 4.37
CA PRO A 308 45.60 -1.61 4.22
C PRO A 308 46.91 -2.33 3.83
N PRO A 309 47.08 -3.61 4.18
CA PRO A 309 47.98 -4.53 3.47
C PRO A 309 47.15 -5.35 2.46
N LYS A 310 47.42 -5.21 1.15
CA LYS A 310 48.33 -6.01 0.32
C LYS A 310 47.82 -7.42 0.00
N GLU A 311 47.46 -7.56 -1.28
CA GLU A 311 47.23 -8.77 -2.05
C GLU A 311 48.36 -9.80 -1.90
N VAL A 312 47.98 -11.08 -1.86
CA VAL A 312 48.87 -12.21 -2.14
C VAL A 312 48.18 -13.09 -3.17
N ILE A 313 48.69 -13.00 -4.40
CA ILE A 313 48.41 -13.89 -5.53
C ILE A 313 49.24 -15.16 -5.33
N VAL A 314 48.61 -16.33 -5.39
CA VAL A 314 49.30 -17.62 -5.58
C VAL A 314 48.62 -18.37 -6.71
N GLU A 315 49.21 -18.30 -7.90
CA GLU A 315 48.93 -19.21 -9.01
C GLU A 315 49.62 -20.56 -8.77
N LYS A 316 48.89 -21.66 -9.01
CA LYS A 316 49.48 -22.97 -9.34
C LYS A 316 48.61 -23.77 -10.33
N PRO A 317 49.21 -24.71 -11.09
CA PRO A 317 49.00 -24.90 -12.53
C PRO A 317 48.03 -26.06 -12.88
N PRO A 318 47.71 -26.30 -14.18
CA PRO A 318 46.57 -27.10 -14.59
C PRO A 318 46.90 -28.59 -14.63
N THR A 319 45.93 -29.42 -14.22
CA THR A 319 46.03 -30.88 -14.38
C THR A 319 44.92 -31.37 -15.31
N ARG A 320 45.34 -31.93 -16.45
CA ARG A 320 44.51 -32.50 -17.52
C ARG A 320 44.05 -33.95 -17.19
N PRO A 321 43.11 -34.53 -17.97
CA PRO A 321 42.04 -35.37 -17.46
C PRO A 321 42.39 -36.86 -17.43
N ARG A 322 41.75 -37.60 -16.53
CA ARG A 322 41.74 -39.06 -16.53
C ARG A 322 40.31 -39.57 -16.70
N MET A 323 39.96 -39.96 -17.93
CA MET A 323 38.85 -40.86 -18.20
C MET A 323 39.17 -42.23 -17.61
N LYS A 324 38.31 -42.75 -16.72
CA LYS A 324 38.08 -44.19 -16.54
C LYS A 324 36.63 -44.44 -16.15
N GLU A 325 36.12 -45.51 -16.74
CA GLU A 325 34.73 -45.91 -16.88
C GLU A 325 34.01 -46.28 -15.58
N ALA A 326 32.69 -46.31 -15.70
CA ALA A 326 31.69 -46.48 -14.65
C ALA A 326 31.65 -47.87 -14.01
N PRO A 327 31.49 -47.93 -12.69
CA PRO A 327 30.74 -48.99 -12.04
C PRO A 327 29.32 -48.49 -11.74
N LYS A 328 28.31 -49.07 -12.41
CA LYS A 328 26.89 -48.90 -12.06
C LYS A 328 26.64 -49.42 -10.63
N LYS A 329 26.71 -48.54 -9.65
CA LYS A 329 26.20 -48.78 -8.29
C LYS A 329 24.68 -48.53 -8.27
N PRO A 330 23.91 -49.31 -7.49
CA PRO A 330 22.47 -49.08 -7.34
C PRO A 330 22.25 -47.65 -6.81
N LYS A 331 21.42 -46.87 -7.52
CA LYS A 331 21.05 -45.49 -7.13
C LYS A 331 20.49 -45.52 -5.72
N LYS A 332 21.29 -45.09 -4.76
CA LYS A 332 20.85 -44.77 -3.40
C LYS A 332 19.83 -43.65 -3.57
N THR A 333 18.54 -43.93 -3.39
CA THR A 333 17.49 -42.90 -3.37
C THR A 333 17.83 -41.92 -2.26
N VAL A 334 18.41 -40.79 -2.65
CA VAL A 334 18.65 -39.67 -1.75
C VAL A 334 17.28 -39.18 -1.30
N LYS A 335 17.00 -39.27 0.00
CA LYS A 335 15.79 -38.68 0.56
C LYS A 335 15.95 -37.16 0.44
N LEU A 336 15.21 -36.55 -0.47
CA LEU A 336 15.15 -35.11 -0.60
C LEU A 336 14.47 -34.52 0.64
N GLU A 337 15.06 -33.50 1.23
CA GLU A 337 14.46 -32.78 2.36
C GLU A 337 13.21 -32.01 1.88
N PRO A 338 12.17 -31.88 2.71
CA PRO A 338 10.98 -31.09 2.34
C PRO A 338 11.33 -29.59 2.24
N LEU A 339 10.66 -28.87 1.34
CA LEU A 339 10.92 -27.46 1.01
C LEU A 339 9.66 -26.61 1.30
N ASP A 340 9.80 -25.38 1.80
CA ASP A 340 8.79 -24.32 1.93
C ASP A 340 8.89 -23.31 0.78
N LEU A 341 7.85 -22.48 0.62
CA LEU A 341 7.82 -21.41 -0.39
C LEU A 341 8.79 -20.25 -0.07
N GLU A 342 9.05 -20.03 1.23
CA GLU A 342 9.95 -18.98 1.73
C GLU A 342 11.43 -19.44 1.78
N ASP A 343 11.70 -20.72 1.50
CA ASP A 343 13.07 -21.24 1.47
C ASP A 343 13.86 -20.58 0.34
N SER A 344 15.18 -20.45 0.54
CA SER A 344 16.08 -19.90 -0.48
C SER A 344 16.18 -20.83 -1.69
N VAL A 345 16.34 -20.26 -2.89
CA VAL A 345 16.61 -21.04 -4.12
C VAL A 345 17.87 -21.91 -4.02
N LYS A 346 18.81 -21.56 -3.13
CA LYS A 346 20.00 -22.35 -2.79
C LYS A 346 19.69 -23.74 -2.24
N GLU A 347 18.51 -23.95 -1.69
CA GLU A 347 18.10 -25.24 -1.09
C GLU A 347 17.55 -26.24 -2.13
N ILE A 348 17.52 -25.85 -3.41
CA ILE A 348 17.15 -26.73 -4.52
C ILE A 348 18.32 -27.67 -4.84
N THR A 349 18.10 -28.97 -4.65
CA THR A 349 19.16 -30.00 -4.66
C THR A 349 19.94 -30.16 -5.96
N ASP A 350 19.40 -29.67 -7.08
CA ASP A 350 20.00 -29.79 -8.41
C ASP A 350 20.50 -28.45 -8.96
N MET A 351 20.70 -27.46 -8.08
CA MET A 351 21.19 -26.13 -8.41
C MET A 351 22.60 -25.94 -7.87
N THR A 352 23.52 -25.44 -8.70
CA THR A 352 24.87 -25.07 -8.25
C THR A 352 24.85 -23.73 -7.51
N GLU A 353 25.89 -23.46 -6.71
CA GLU A 353 26.03 -22.18 -6.00
C GLU A 353 26.09 -20.99 -6.97
N GLU A 354 26.76 -21.17 -8.11
CA GLU A 354 26.81 -20.19 -9.21
C GLU A 354 25.40 -19.91 -9.76
N GLN A 355 24.64 -20.95 -10.10
CA GLN A 355 23.26 -20.82 -10.60
C GLN A 355 22.34 -20.11 -9.60
N SER A 356 22.49 -20.43 -8.31
CA SER A 356 21.72 -19.78 -7.25
C SER A 356 22.06 -18.29 -7.10
N THR A 357 23.33 -17.92 -7.27
CA THR A 357 23.79 -16.53 -7.20
C THR A 357 23.26 -15.73 -8.39
N ILE A 358 23.27 -16.32 -9.59
CA ILE A 358 22.70 -15.71 -10.80
C ILE A 358 21.19 -15.45 -10.61
N LEU A 359 20.45 -16.39 -10.02
CA LEU A 359 19.03 -16.21 -9.71
C LEU A 359 18.80 -15.09 -8.68
N GLU A 360 19.61 -15.02 -7.64
CA GLU A 360 19.55 -13.94 -6.65
C GLU A 360 19.84 -12.57 -7.27
N ASP A 361 20.82 -12.48 -8.18
CA ASP A 361 21.19 -11.24 -8.89
C ASP A 361 20.05 -10.72 -9.80
N VAL A 362 19.24 -11.62 -10.36
CA VAL A 362 18.04 -11.26 -11.14
C VAL A 362 16.79 -11.05 -10.27
N GLY A 363 16.93 -11.10 -8.95
CA GLY A 363 15.87 -10.84 -7.98
C GLY A 363 14.99 -12.04 -7.63
N ILE A 364 15.43 -13.26 -7.93
CA ILE A 364 14.74 -14.52 -7.59
C ILE A 364 15.48 -15.15 -6.40
N SER A 365 15.09 -14.74 -5.19
CA SER A 365 15.77 -15.17 -3.95
C SER A 365 15.10 -16.35 -3.25
N ILE A 366 13.80 -16.56 -3.47
CA ILE A 366 13.00 -17.60 -2.81
C ILE A 366 12.33 -18.54 -3.81
N VAL A 367 11.95 -19.72 -3.34
CA VAL A 367 11.31 -20.77 -4.16
C VAL A 367 9.99 -20.29 -4.77
N ASP A 368 9.22 -19.46 -4.07
CA ASP A 368 7.94 -18.91 -4.58
C ASP A 368 8.14 -18.12 -5.88
N ASP A 369 9.14 -17.23 -5.91
CA ASP A 369 9.46 -16.40 -7.07
C ASP A 369 9.79 -17.27 -8.29
N LEU A 370 10.59 -18.33 -8.06
CA LEU A 370 10.99 -19.28 -9.09
C LEU A 370 9.79 -20.07 -9.63
N LEU A 371 8.79 -20.42 -8.80
CA LEU A 371 7.64 -21.21 -9.23
C LEU A 371 6.64 -20.42 -10.09
N PHE A 372 6.60 -19.10 -9.98
CA PHE A 372 5.61 -18.26 -10.66
C PHE A 372 6.11 -17.58 -11.94
N ILE A 373 7.42 -17.59 -12.19
CA ILE A 373 8.00 -16.98 -13.39
C ILE A 373 7.95 -17.93 -14.59
N ASP A 374 7.78 -17.35 -15.78
CA ASP A 374 7.81 -18.10 -17.03
C ASP A 374 9.26 -18.55 -17.34
N PRO A 375 9.52 -19.85 -17.55
CA PRO A 375 10.88 -20.36 -17.76
C PRO A 375 11.57 -19.81 -19.00
N GLU A 376 10.82 -19.52 -20.08
CA GLU A 376 11.39 -18.99 -21.32
C GLU A 376 11.80 -17.53 -21.11
N VAL A 377 10.93 -16.75 -20.46
CA VAL A 377 11.23 -15.35 -20.11
C VAL A 377 12.44 -15.25 -19.16
N LEU A 378 12.54 -16.14 -18.17
CA LEU A 378 13.65 -16.12 -17.23
C LEU A 378 14.97 -16.55 -17.90
N ALA A 379 14.97 -17.59 -18.74
CA ALA A 379 16.16 -18.01 -19.47
C ALA A 379 16.68 -16.89 -20.39
N ASP A 380 15.78 -16.24 -21.14
CA ASP A 380 16.11 -15.10 -22.01
C ASP A 380 16.67 -13.91 -21.21
N PHE A 381 16.19 -13.70 -19.97
CA PHE A 381 16.63 -12.61 -19.11
C PHE A 381 18.02 -12.85 -18.51
N ILE A 382 18.32 -14.08 -18.10
CA ILE A 382 19.63 -14.46 -17.56
C ILE A 382 20.70 -14.44 -18.65
N ALA A 383 20.34 -14.82 -19.88
CA ALA A 383 21.23 -14.84 -21.05
C ALA A 383 22.52 -15.66 -20.86
N GLU A 384 22.49 -16.67 -19.99
CA GLU A 384 23.61 -17.57 -19.74
C GLU A 384 23.36 -18.96 -20.32
N GLU A 385 24.30 -19.47 -21.12
CA GLU A 385 24.14 -20.76 -21.81
C GLU A 385 23.97 -21.95 -20.84
N SER A 386 24.38 -21.79 -19.58
CA SER A 386 24.29 -22.80 -18.53
C SER A 386 22.88 -22.92 -17.91
N ILE A 387 22.00 -21.95 -18.13
CA ILE A 387 20.64 -21.88 -17.55
C ILE A 387 19.61 -21.77 -18.66
N THR A 388 19.14 -22.92 -19.16
CA THR A 388 18.10 -22.98 -20.18
C THR A 388 16.69 -23.05 -19.58
N ALA A 389 15.68 -22.78 -20.40
CA ALA A 389 14.27 -22.90 -20.00
C ALA A 389 13.91 -24.32 -19.52
N GLU A 390 14.54 -25.36 -20.08
CA GLU A 390 14.36 -26.75 -19.66
C GLU A 390 14.89 -26.99 -18.24
N ILE A 391 16.07 -26.45 -17.93
CA ILE A 391 16.69 -26.55 -16.59
C ILE A 391 15.80 -25.84 -15.57
N ILE A 392 15.31 -24.64 -15.89
CA ILE A 392 14.38 -23.90 -15.02
C ILE A 392 13.09 -24.70 -14.80
N LYS A 393 12.52 -25.31 -15.85
CA LYS A 393 11.33 -26.18 -15.73
C LYS A 393 11.59 -27.39 -14.83
N GLU A 394 12.78 -27.97 -14.89
CA GLU A 394 13.20 -29.06 -14.02
C GLU A 394 13.26 -28.61 -12.55
N TRP A 395 13.89 -27.46 -12.26
CA TRP A 395 13.92 -26.88 -10.91
C TRP A 395 12.52 -26.58 -10.36
N GLN A 396 11.64 -26.00 -11.17
CA GLN A 396 10.24 -25.74 -10.80
C GLN A 396 9.50 -27.04 -10.48
N THR A 397 9.67 -28.08 -11.30
CA THR A 397 9.01 -29.38 -11.11
C THR A 397 9.50 -30.10 -9.84
N THR A 398 10.82 -30.08 -9.60
CA THR A 398 11.43 -30.68 -8.41
C THR A 398 10.99 -29.95 -7.14
N SER A 399 11.00 -28.63 -7.15
CA SER A 399 10.58 -27.80 -6.01
C SER A 399 9.10 -28.00 -5.69
N LYS A 400 8.22 -27.99 -6.70
CA LYS A 400 6.79 -28.24 -6.54
C LYS A 400 6.51 -29.61 -5.93
N THR A 401 7.22 -30.64 -6.38
CA THR A 401 7.08 -32.01 -5.85
C THR A 401 7.47 -32.08 -4.37
N ARG A 402 8.54 -31.37 -3.95
CA ARG A 402 8.98 -31.31 -2.54
C ARG A 402 7.97 -30.58 -1.66
N ILE A 403 7.42 -29.45 -2.13
CA ILE A 403 6.38 -28.68 -1.43
C ILE A 403 5.10 -29.50 -1.29
N ASP A 404 4.64 -30.14 -2.37
CA ASP A 404 3.44 -30.99 -2.35
C ASP A 404 3.59 -32.17 -1.37
N ALA A 405 4.78 -32.77 -1.31
CA ALA A 405 5.08 -33.84 -0.35
C ALA A 405 5.03 -33.32 1.10
N LYS A 406 5.55 -32.12 1.36
CA LYS A 406 5.50 -31.47 2.67
C LYS A 406 4.07 -31.15 3.09
N MET A 407 3.28 -30.56 2.20
CA MET A 407 1.86 -30.24 2.45
C MET A 407 1.05 -31.50 2.75
N LYS A 408 1.22 -32.58 1.97
CA LYS A 408 0.57 -33.87 2.25
C LYS A 408 0.94 -34.44 3.62
N LYS A 409 2.21 -34.31 4.03
CA LYS A 409 2.67 -34.74 5.35
C LYS A 409 2.02 -33.90 6.46
N ALA A 410 1.97 -32.58 6.31
CA ALA A 410 1.32 -31.68 7.25
C ALA A 410 -0.20 -31.95 7.38
N GLU A 411 -0.88 -32.22 6.26
CA GLU A 411 -2.30 -32.62 6.26
C GLU A 411 -2.53 -33.96 6.98
N ALA A 412 -1.65 -34.94 6.77
CA ALA A 412 -1.71 -36.23 7.46
C ALA A 412 -1.48 -36.07 8.98
N GLU A 413 -0.54 -35.21 9.39
CA GLU A 413 -0.28 -34.92 10.80
C GLU A 413 -1.45 -34.17 11.46
N LYS A 414 -2.01 -33.17 10.77
CA LYS A 414 -3.22 -32.46 11.21
C LYS A 414 -4.41 -33.42 11.38
N THR A 415 -4.59 -34.35 10.45
CA THR A 415 -5.66 -35.36 10.52
C THR A 415 -5.45 -36.31 11.70
N LYS A 416 -4.21 -36.75 11.96
CA LYS A 416 -3.88 -37.56 13.16
C LYS A 416 -4.13 -36.79 14.45
N PHE A 417 -3.78 -35.51 14.49
CA PHE A 417 -4.01 -34.66 15.65
C PHE A 417 -5.51 -34.48 15.95
N LEU A 418 -6.33 -34.21 14.93
CA LEU A 418 -7.78 -34.07 15.06
C LEU A 418 -8.43 -35.35 15.58
N LYS A 419 -8.06 -36.52 15.05
CA LYS A 419 -8.56 -37.81 15.55
C LYS A 419 -8.23 -38.03 17.04
N LYS A 420 -6.99 -37.74 17.44
CA LYS A 420 -6.55 -37.84 18.84
C LYS A 420 -7.29 -36.86 19.76
N TYR A 421 -7.63 -35.68 19.25
CA TYR A 421 -8.41 -34.68 19.99
C TYR A 421 -9.86 -35.15 20.18
N GLU A 422 -10.50 -35.65 19.13
CA GLU A 422 -11.86 -36.20 19.18
C GLU A 422 -11.97 -37.41 20.13
N GLU A 423 -10.94 -38.27 20.18
CA GLU A 423 -10.86 -39.38 21.13
C GLU A 423 -10.82 -38.88 22.58
N LYS A 424 -9.95 -37.90 22.89
CA LYS A 424 -9.87 -37.28 24.23
C LYS A 424 -11.15 -36.56 24.64
N GLU A 425 -11.82 -35.90 23.70
CA GLU A 425 -13.09 -35.22 23.99
C GLU A 425 -14.20 -36.22 24.33
N LYS A 426 -14.19 -37.42 23.71
CA LYS A 426 -15.10 -38.51 24.07
C LYS A 426 -14.80 -39.08 25.46
N GLU A 427 -13.54 -39.26 25.81
CA GLU A 427 -13.12 -39.70 27.16
C GLU A 427 -13.59 -38.71 28.24
N HIS A 428 -13.45 -37.41 28.01
CA HIS A 428 -13.89 -36.37 28.94
C HIS A 428 -15.41 -36.27 29.11
N LYS A 429 -16.21 -36.75 28.16
CA LYS A 429 -17.69 -36.76 28.26
C LYS A 429 -18.23 -38.00 28.99
N LEU A 430 -17.41 -39.02 29.22
CA LEU A 430 -17.78 -40.25 29.93
C LEU A 430 -17.45 -40.23 31.42
N LEU A 431 -16.65 -39.26 31.87
CA LEU A 431 -16.37 -38.93 33.26
C LEU A 431 -17.30 -37.82 33.74
#